data_AF-A0AAJ6EAF2-F1
#
_entry.id   AF-A0AAJ6EAF2-F1
#
_cell.length_a   1.000
_cell.length_b   1.000
_cell.length_c   1.000
_cell.angle_alpha   90.00
_cell.angle_beta   90.00
_cell.angle_gamma   90.00
#
_symmetry.space_group_name_H-M   'P 1'
#
loop_
_entity.id
_entity.type
_entity.pdbx_description
1 polymer ?
#
loop_
_entity_poly.entity_id
_entity_poly.type
_entity_poly.pdbx_seq_one_letter_code
_entity_poly.pdbx_strand_id
1 'polypeptide(L)'
;MGSASDQVAKPRGRLLVVLLLFGLLAAVCLGAIYYAGDLSKLQTVVAAREGRTALRGVTDPGELDQAIEQYPSNKLLRLVALANRDMNEIDAAAQKLLDEAAPRPFPSLGDLGAASRDDLDALRRDLKTAEANVAASAARYNEQLRSARENVEKDARSVNVGDERLSSFMAMIDEQHTVWIALASKRLAASADYYNAYEKCAALLMREFGTYRIENGQFVFPFQSMANGYNRAAAAMTDAAKRESELDGERASLRQSELSRWKAFVEQ
;
A
#
# COMPACT_ATOMS: atom_id res chain seq x y z
N MET A 1 -94.08 -28.15 -7.22
CA MET A 1 -93.15 -28.14 -6.06
C MET A 1 -91.87 -28.78 -6.58
N GLY A 2 -90.88 -28.02 -7.04
CA GLY A 2 -89.77 -27.45 -6.24
C GLY A 2 -88.66 -28.52 -6.14
N SER A 3 -87.37 -28.28 -6.33
CA SER A 3 -86.56 -27.13 -6.69
C SER A 3 -85.19 -27.68 -7.17
N ALA A 4 -84.38 -26.79 -7.72
CA ALA A 4 -83.06 -26.93 -8.32
C ALA A 4 -82.05 -27.92 -7.66
N SER A 5 -81.39 -28.69 -8.54
CA SER A 5 -79.93 -28.76 -8.78
C SER A 5 -78.97 -28.50 -7.61
N ASP A 6 -78.07 -29.45 -7.36
CA ASP A 6 -76.70 -29.08 -6.98
C ASP A 6 -75.66 -29.95 -7.72
N GLN A 7 -74.79 -29.27 -8.47
CA GLN A 7 -73.81 -29.84 -9.38
C GLN A 7 -72.50 -30.12 -8.62
N VAL A 8 -72.10 -31.39 -8.50
CA VAL A 8 -70.71 -31.73 -8.14
C VAL A 8 -69.87 -31.75 -9.41
N ALA A 9 -69.33 -30.58 -9.79
CA ALA A 9 -68.42 -30.43 -10.90
C ALA A 9 -67.04 -31.04 -10.56
N LYS A 10 -66.61 -32.02 -11.37
CA LYS A 10 -65.30 -32.72 -11.30
C LYS A 10 -64.11 -31.72 -11.36
N PRO A 11 -63.13 -31.78 -10.44
CA PRO A 11 -61.97 -30.86 -10.45
C PRO A 11 -60.76 -31.37 -11.25
N ARG A 12 -60.91 -32.40 -12.11
CA ARG A 12 -59.76 -33.07 -12.76
C ARG A 12 -59.10 -32.27 -13.89
N GLY A 13 -59.84 -31.38 -14.58
CA GLY A 13 -59.28 -30.57 -15.67
C GLY A 13 -58.37 -29.44 -15.18
N ARG A 14 -58.70 -28.81 -14.04
CA ARG A 14 -57.90 -27.70 -13.47
C ARG A 14 -56.54 -28.18 -12.95
N LEU A 15 -56.48 -29.36 -12.32
CA LEU A 15 -55.23 -29.88 -11.77
C LEU A 15 -54.21 -30.21 -12.88
N LEU A 16 -54.69 -30.73 -14.01
CA LEU A 16 -53.86 -31.09 -15.17
C LEU A 16 -53.30 -29.84 -15.88
N VAL A 17 -54.10 -28.78 -15.99
CA VAL A 17 -53.67 -27.48 -16.53
C VAL A 17 -52.65 -26.81 -15.60
N VAL A 18 -52.87 -26.87 -14.28
CA VAL A 18 -51.91 -26.35 -13.29
C VAL A 18 -50.58 -27.09 -13.37
N LEU A 19 -50.58 -28.42 -13.48
CA LEU A 19 -49.35 -29.22 -13.63
C LEU A 19 -48.61 -28.93 -14.94
N LEU A 20 -49.31 -28.75 -16.06
CA LEU A 20 -48.72 -28.35 -17.33
C LEU A 20 -48.08 -26.96 -17.27
N LEU A 21 -48.77 -25.99 -16.65
CA LEU A 21 -48.24 -24.64 -16.43
C LEU A 21 -47.02 -24.66 -15.50
N PHE A 22 -47.05 -25.50 -14.45
CA PHE A 22 -45.91 -25.65 -13.53
C PHE A 22 -44.71 -26.29 -14.23
N GLY A 23 -44.93 -27.29 -15.09
CA GLY A 23 -43.88 -27.90 -15.91
C GLY A 23 -43.27 -26.92 -16.92
N LEU A 24 -44.10 -26.09 -17.57
CA LEU A 24 -43.65 -25.07 -18.50
C LEU A 24 -42.87 -23.95 -17.78
N LEU A 25 -43.36 -23.52 -16.61
CA LEU A 25 -42.67 -22.57 -15.73
C LEU A 25 -41.31 -23.12 -15.28
N ALA A 26 -41.26 -24.38 -14.82
CA ALA A 26 -40.02 -25.03 -14.41
C ALA A 26 -39.02 -25.13 -15.58
N ALA A 27 -39.47 -25.46 -16.79
CA ALA A 27 -38.62 -25.49 -17.98
C ALA A 27 -38.08 -24.10 -18.35
N VAL A 28 -38.91 -23.05 -18.27
CA VAL A 28 -38.49 -21.65 -18.50
C VAL A 28 -37.49 -21.19 -17.42
N CYS A 29 -37.73 -21.52 -16.15
CA CYS A 29 -36.83 -21.18 -15.05
C CYS A 29 -35.47 -21.89 -15.19
N LEU A 30 -35.46 -23.18 -15.53
CA LEU A 30 -34.21 -23.93 -15.77
C LEU A 30 -33.46 -23.40 -16.98
N GLY A 31 -34.17 -23.06 -18.07
CA GLY A 31 -33.59 -22.41 -19.24
C GLY A 31 -32.97 -21.06 -18.89
N ALA A 32 -33.67 -20.23 -18.12
CA ALA A 32 -33.17 -18.93 -17.67
C ALA A 32 -31.93 -19.05 -16.77
N ILE A 33 -31.88 -20.03 -15.85
CA ILE A 33 -30.71 -20.29 -15.00
C ILE A 33 -29.51 -20.74 -15.85
N TYR A 34 -29.73 -21.64 -16.82
CA TYR A 34 -28.67 -22.10 -17.73
C TYR A 34 -28.10 -20.94 -18.57
N TYR A 35 -28.97 -20.14 -19.18
CA TYR A 35 -28.56 -18.96 -19.96
C TYR A 35 -27.89 -17.88 -19.09
N ALA A 36 -28.37 -17.64 -17.86
CA ALA A 36 -27.75 -16.69 -16.94
C ALA A 36 -26.33 -17.12 -16.55
N GLY A 37 -26.11 -18.43 -16.37
CA GLY A 37 -24.77 -18.99 -16.16
C GLY A 37 -23.84 -18.76 -17.35
N ASP A 38 -24.31 -18.97 -18.59
CA ASP A 38 -23.50 -18.78 -19.79
C ASP A 38 -23.17 -17.29 -20.05
N LEU A 39 -24.13 -16.40 -19.80
CA LEU A 39 -23.94 -14.94 -19.83
C LEU A 39 -22.89 -14.47 -18.83
N SER A 40 -22.88 -15.01 -17.60
CA SER A 40 -21.86 -14.66 -16.60
C SER A 40 -20.44 -15.05 -17.03
N LYS A 41 -20.29 -16.19 -17.73
CA LYS A 41 -19.00 -16.62 -18.28
C LYS A 41 -18.54 -15.70 -19.41
N LEU A 42 -19.44 -15.34 -20.33
CA LEU A 42 -19.14 -14.39 -21.40
C LEU A 42 -18.76 -13.01 -20.87
N GLN A 43 -19.48 -12.51 -19.85
CA GLN A 43 -19.14 -11.24 -19.20
C GLN A 43 -17.75 -11.28 -18.56
N THR A 44 -17.37 -12.40 -17.94
CA THR A 44 -16.02 -12.58 -17.37
C THR A 44 -14.94 -12.53 -18.44
N VAL A 45 -15.13 -13.21 -19.57
CA VAL A 45 -14.17 -13.22 -20.70
C VAL A 45 -14.05 -11.83 -21.33
N VAL A 46 -15.16 -11.13 -21.52
CA VAL A 46 -15.16 -9.75 -22.05
C VAL A 46 -14.44 -8.80 -21.08
N ALA A 47 -14.74 -8.88 -19.78
CA ALA A 47 -14.10 -8.06 -18.77
C ALA A 47 -12.58 -8.29 -18.71
N ALA A 48 -12.13 -9.55 -18.78
CA ALA A 48 -10.70 -9.88 -18.82
C ALA A 48 -10.03 -9.33 -20.10
N ARG A 49 -10.70 -9.44 -21.26
CA ARG A 49 -10.18 -8.92 -22.54
C ARG A 49 -10.08 -7.39 -22.55
N GLU A 50 -11.11 -6.69 -22.08
CA GLU A 50 -11.09 -5.24 -21.91
C GLU A 50 -9.99 -4.83 -20.95
N GLY A 51 -9.89 -5.51 -19.81
CA GLY A 51 -8.87 -5.25 -18.80
C GLY A 51 -7.46 -5.42 -19.34
N ARG A 52 -7.19 -6.52 -20.05
CA ARG A 52 -5.91 -6.74 -20.73
C ARG A 52 -5.63 -5.66 -21.77
N THR A 53 -6.64 -5.23 -22.52
CA THR A 53 -6.49 -4.19 -23.54
C THR A 53 -6.12 -2.85 -22.92
N ALA A 54 -6.80 -2.46 -21.84
CA ALA A 54 -6.53 -1.24 -21.09
C ALA A 54 -5.10 -1.25 -20.50
N LEU A 55 -4.69 -2.37 -19.90
CA LEU A 55 -3.40 -2.47 -19.21
C LEU A 55 -2.21 -2.80 -20.13
N ARG A 56 -2.43 -3.11 -21.40
CA ARG A 56 -1.37 -3.50 -22.35
C ARG A 56 -0.35 -2.38 -22.56
N GLY A 57 -0.82 -1.14 -22.64
CA GLY A 57 0.02 0.04 -22.87
C GLY A 57 0.62 0.66 -21.60
N VAL A 58 0.10 0.30 -20.42
CA VAL A 58 0.53 0.87 -19.13
C VAL A 58 1.91 0.35 -18.78
N THR A 59 2.95 1.16 -18.90
CA THR A 59 4.31 0.72 -18.56
C THR A 59 4.80 1.31 -17.24
N ASP A 60 4.22 2.43 -16.86
CA ASP A 60 4.44 3.12 -15.59
C ASP A 60 3.23 2.93 -14.67
N PRO A 61 3.41 2.53 -13.39
CA PRO A 61 2.36 2.55 -12.39
C PRO A 61 1.59 3.88 -12.30
N GLY A 62 2.24 5.02 -12.60
CA GLY A 62 1.60 6.34 -12.62
C GLY A 62 0.53 6.51 -13.70
N GLU A 63 0.54 5.70 -14.77
CA GLU A 63 -0.44 5.73 -15.87
C GLU A 63 -1.68 4.88 -15.56
N LEU A 64 -1.65 4.08 -14.49
CA LEU A 64 -2.64 3.04 -14.22
C LEU A 64 -4.04 3.62 -13.99
N ASP A 65 -4.15 4.73 -13.24
CA ASP A 65 -5.43 5.39 -12.98
C ASP A 65 -6.08 5.89 -14.27
N GLN A 66 -5.31 6.54 -15.15
CA GLN A 66 -5.81 7.05 -16.43
C GLN A 66 -6.23 5.92 -17.38
N ALA A 67 -5.52 4.79 -17.38
CA ALA A 67 -5.88 3.64 -18.18
C ALA A 67 -7.18 2.97 -17.70
N ILE A 68 -7.43 2.97 -16.39
CA ILE A 68 -8.63 2.38 -15.80
C ILE A 68 -9.86 3.25 -16.01
N GLU A 69 -9.71 4.58 -16.03
CA GLU A 69 -10.80 5.53 -16.31
C GLU A 69 -11.46 5.33 -17.68
N GLN A 70 -10.77 4.73 -18.64
CA GLN A 70 -11.31 4.44 -19.98
C GLN A 70 -12.39 3.35 -19.96
N TYR A 71 -12.45 2.53 -18.90
CA TYR A 71 -13.35 1.37 -18.79
C TYR A 71 -14.04 1.32 -17.41
N PRO A 72 -14.85 2.33 -17.05
CA PRO A 72 -15.39 2.48 -15.69
C PRO A 72 -16.38 1.37 -15.29
N SER A 73 -16.98 0.69 -16.27
CA SER A 73 -17.90 -0.43 -16.04
C SER A 73 -17.19 -1.76 -15.78
N ASN A 74 -15.88 -1.83 -16.04
CA ASN A 74 -15.11 -3.06 -15.92
C ASN A 74 -14.75 -3.33 -14.45
N LYS A 75 -15.38 -4.35 -13.87
CA LYS A 75 -15.21 -4.70 -12.46
C LYS A 75 -13.78 -5.10 -12.10
N LEU A 76 -13.04 -5.75 -13.00
CA LEU A 76 -11.66 -6.17 -12.74
C LEU A 76 -10.72 -4.96 -12.69
N LEU A 77 -10.87 -4.04 -13.64
CA LEU A 77 -10.12 -2.79 -13.64
C LEU A 77 -10.46 -1.92 -12.42
N ARG A 78 -11.71 -1.91 -11.95
CA ARG A 78 -12.08 -1.24 -10.69
C ARG A 78 -11.35 -1.82 -9.47
N LEU A 79 -11.17 -3.14 -9.40
CA LEU A 79 -10.36 -3.76 -8.34
C LEU A 79 -8.89 -3.36 -8.44
N VAL A 80 -8.32 -3.34 -9.65
CA VAL A 80 -6.94 -2.88 -9.86
C VAL A 80 -6.77 -1.41 -9.47
N ALA A 81 -7.72 -0.54 -9.79
CA ALA A 81 -7.68 0.87 -9.37
C ALA A 81 -7.75 1.00 -7.85
N LEU A 82 -8.56 0.17 -7.19
CA LEU A 82 -8.63 0.13 -5.73
C LEU A 82 -7.29 -0.27 -5.11
N ALA A 83 -6.63 -1.30 -5.66
CA ALA A 83 -5.31 -1.73 -5.22
C ALA A 83 -4.22 -0.68 -5.46
N ASN A 84 -4.26 0.03 -6.60
CA ASN A 84 -3.32 1.10 -6.91
C ASN A 84 -3.48 2.28 -5.93
N ARG A 85 -4.72 2.66 -5.65
CA ARG A 85 -5.02 3.71 -4.66
C ARG A 85 -4.53 3.32 -3.28
N ASP A 86 -4.83 2.10 -2.83
CA ASP A 86 -4.36 1.56 -1.55
C ASP A 86 -2.83 1.61 -1.44
N MET A 87 -2.13 1.15 -2.49
CA MET A 87 -0.66 1.23 -2.55
C MET A 87 -0.16 2.68 -2.40
N ASN A 88 -0.76 3.62 -3.14
CA ASN A 88 -0.37 5.02 -3.09
C ASN A 88 -0.63 5.65 -1.71
N GLU A 89 -1.75 5.30 -1.06
CA GLU A 89 -2.09 5.75 0.28
C GLU A 89 -1.13 5.19 1.34
N ILE A 90 -0.80 3.91 1.29
CA ILE A 90 0.16 3.25 2.19
C ILE A 90 1.55 3.88 2.07
N ASP A 91 2.00 4.10 0.84
CA ASP A 91 3.30 4.68 0.58
C ASP A 91 3.37 6.17 0.98
N ALA A 92 2.30 6.93 0.73
CA ALA A 92 2.18 8.30 1.22
C ALA A 92 2.15 8.35 2.77
N ALA A 93 1.47 7.40 3.42
CA ALA A 93 1.47 7.26 4.88
C ALA A 93 2.87 6.97 5.43
N ALA A 94 3.63 6.08 4.80
CA ALA A 94 5.01 5.80 5.17
C ALA A 94 5.88 7.06 5.06
N GLN A 95 5.78 7.77 3.93
CA GLN A 95 6.54 9.01 3.72
C GLN A 95 6.18 10.08 4.75
N LYS A 96 4.88 10.27 5.02
CA LYS A 96 4.41 11.23 6.01
C LYS A 96 4.99 10.95 7.41
N LEU A 97 5.07 9.69 7.81
CA LEU A 97 5.66 9.32 9.11
C LEU A 97 7.16 9.63 9.18
N LEU A 98 7.90 9.46 8.07
CA LEU A 98 9.30 9.86 7.98
C LEU A 98 9.45 11.39 8.07
N ASP A 99 8.62 12.13 7.34
CA ASP A 99 8.65 13.60 7.34
C ASP A 99 8.27 14.18 8.72
N GLU A 100 7.32 13.54 9.42
CA GLU A 100 6.94 13.91 10.79
C GLU A 100 8.02 13.60 11.82
N ALA A 101 8.90 12.62 11.56
CA ALA A 101 9.95 12.25 12.49
C ALA A 101 11.00 13.35 12.63
N ALA A 102 11.37 13.99 11.53
CA ALA A 102 12.26 15.15 11.49
C ALA A 102 11.61 16.32 10.71
N PRO A 103 10.75 17.12 11.35
CA PRO A 103 9.95 18.14 10.67
C PRO A 103 10.76 19.33 10.16
N ARG A 104 12.06 19.40 10.48
CA ARG A 104 12.99 20.42 9.99
C ARG A 104 14.27 19.74 9.51
N PRO A 105 14.86 20.22 8.42
CA PRO A 105 16.15 19.72 7.98
C PRO A 105 17.21 20.04 9.03
N PHE A 106 18.04 19.05 9.34
CA PHE A 106 19.22 19.25 10.18
C PHE A 106 20.34 19.92 9.37
N PRO A 107 21.20 20.74 10.01
CA PRO A 107 22.44 21.21 9.37
C PRO A 107 23.25 20.00 8.87
N SER A 108 24.10 20.18 7.86
CA SER A 108 25.06 19.14 7.48
C SER A 108 26.25 19.12 8.44
N LEU A 109 27.00 18.02 8.49
CA LEU A 109 28.23 17.96 9.30
C LEU A 109 29.23 19.07 8.94
N GLY A 110 29.26 19.51 7.67
CA GLY A 110 30.12 20.61 7.23
C GLY A 110 29.71 21.98 7.79
N ASP A 111 28.41 22.17 8.05
CA ASP A 111 27.88 23.42 8.59
C ASP A 111 28.17 23.58 10.09
N LEU A 112 28.51 22.49 10.78
CA LEU A 112 28.77 22.50 12.22
C LEU A 112 30.07 23.19 12.62
N GLY A 113 30.93 23.54 11.65
CA GLY A 113 32.19 24.22 11.95
C GLY A 113 32.01 25.58 12.65
N ALA A 114 30.93 26.29 12.35
CA ALA A 114 30.61 27.57 12.99
C ALA A 114 29.64 27.43 14.18
N ALA A 115 29.17 26.22 14.50
CA ALA A 115 28.20 26.00 15.55
C ALA A 115 28.77 26.31 16.94
N SER A 116 28.00 26.99 17.77
CA SER A 116 28.33 27.15 19.18
C SER A 116 28.11 25.84 19.94
N ARG A 117 28.62 25.76 21.18
CA ARG A 117 28.36 24.62 22.06
C ARG A 117 26.86 24.43 22.31
N ASP A 118 26.13 25.53 22.46
CA ASP A 118 24.69 25.51 22.70
C ASP A 118 23.93 25.03 21.46
N ASP A 119 24.38 25.41 20.25
CA ASP A 119 23.83 24.90 18.99
C ASP A 119 24.03 23.38 18.86
N LEU A 120 25.21 22.87 19.24
CA LEU A 120 25.51 21.43 19.22
C LEU A 120 24.65 20.65 20.22
N ASP A 121 24.41 21.19 21.42
CA ASP A 121 23.52 20.55 22.41
C ASP A 121 22.05 20.59 21.99
N ALA A 122 21.61 21.69 21.36
CA ALA A 122 20.28 21.78 20.74
C ALA A 122 20.11 20.74 19.63
N LEU A 123 21.05 20.68 18.68
CA LEU A 123 21.05 19.68 17.62
C LEU A 123 20.99 18.25 18.17
N ARG A 124 21.79 17.95 19.20
CA ARG A 124 21.79 16.63 19.85
C ARG A 124 20.42 16.26 20.42
N ARG A 125 19.72 17.19 21.08
CA ARG A 125 18.36 16.96 21.59
C ARG A 125 17.35 16.74 20.47
N ASP A 126 17.45 17.53 19.40
CA ASP A 126 16.54 17.43 18.26
C ASP A 126 16.73 16.10 17.53
N LEU A 127 17.98 15.63 17.35
CA LEU A 127 18.30 14.32 16.78
C LEU A 127 17.77 13.16 17.62
N LYS A 128 17.91 13.22 18.96
CA LYS A 128 17.29 12.22 19.85
C LYS A 128 15.77 12.20 19.76
N THR A 129 15.17 13.38 19.61
CA THR A 129 13.71 13.50 19.44
C THR A 129 13.29 12.86 18.13
N ALA A 130 14.03 13.12 17.04
CA ALA A 130 13.76 12.49 15.75
C ALA A 130 13.91 10.96 15.80
N GLU A 131 14.97 10.44 16.41
CA GLU A 131 15.16 9.00 16.64
C GLU A 131 13.97 8.38 17.41
N ALA A 132 13.51 9.03 18.48
CA ALA A 132 12.36 8.58 19.26
C ALA A 132 11.05 8.62 18.45
N ASN A 133 10.86 9.65 17.61
CA ASN A 133 9.70 9.75 16.73
C ASN A 133 9.67 8.64 15.67
N VAL A 134 10.83 8.29 15.11
CA VAL A 134 10.95 7.15 14.19
C VAL A 134 10.55 5.85 14.90
N ALA A 135 11.05 5.62 16.12
CA ALA A 135 10.68 4.43 16.90
C ALA A 135 9.17 4.35 17.18
N ALA A 136 8.52 5.48 17.43
CA ALA A 136 7.07 5.56 17.63
C ALA A 136 6.26 5.37 16.33
N SER A 137 6.88 5.56 15.15
CA SER A 137 6.19 5.55 13.86
C SER A 137 5.73 4.15 13.42
N ALA A 138 6.43 3.10 13.84
CA ALA A 138 6.07 1.72 13.47
C ALA A 138 4.64 1.33 13.92
N ALA A 139 4.26 1.70 15.14
CA ALA A 139 2.91 1.43 15.65
C ALA A 139 1.83 2.22 14.88
N ARG A 140 2.12 3.49 14.57
CA ARG A 140 1.22 4.37 13.80
C ARG A 140 1.05 3.89 12.36
N TYR A 141 2.09 3.31 11.78
CA TYR A 141 2.05 2.75 10.43
C TYR A 141 1.18 1.48 10.39
N ASN A 142 1.40 0.55 11.33
CA ASN A 142 0.60 -0.68 11.42
C ASN A 142 -0.90 -0.41 11.59
N GLU A 143 -1.27 0.60 12.38
CA GLU A 143 -2.68 1.00 12.53
C GLU A 143 -3.27 1.53 11.22
N GLN A 144 -2.52 2.37 10.49
CA GLN A 144 -2.95 2.89 9.19
C GLN A 144 -3.17 1.77 8.18
N LEU A 145 -2.31 0.75 8.15
CA LEU A 145 -2.48 -0.38 7.23
C LEU A 145 -3.67 -1.25 7.58
N ARG A 146 -3.97 -1.46 8.86
CA ARG A 146 -5.18 -2.18 9.25
C ARG A 146 -6.43 -1.45 8.73
N SER A 147 -6.47 -0.14 8.91
CA SER A 147 -7.58 0.67 8.40
C SER A 147 -7.65 0.67 6.87
N ALA A 148 -6.51 0.77 6.18
CA ALA A 148 -6.45 0.69 4.71
C ALA A 148 -7.00 -0.65 4.19
N ARG A 149 -6.58 -1.77 4.81
CA ARG A 149 -7.08 -3.11 4.48
C ARG A 149 -8.59 -3.24 4.66
N GLU A 150 -9.13 -2.75 5.76
CA GLU A 150 -10.58 -2.77 6.03
C GLU A 150 -11.37 -1.95 4.99
N ASN A 151 -10.84 -0.78 4.60
CA ASN A 151 -11.44 0.07 3.57
C ASN A 151 -11.41 -0.61 2.19
N VAL A 152 -10.26 -1.19 1.81
CA VAL A 152 -10.13 -1.95 0.55
C VAL A 152 -11.11 -3.12 0.53
N GLU A 153 -11.24 -3.87 1.62
CA GLU A 153 -12.17 -5.00 1.67
C GLU A 153 -13.63 -4.54 1.47
N LYS A 154 -14.02 -3.46 2.16
CA LYS A 154 -15.35 -2.87 2.04
C LYS A 154 -15.62 -2.41 0.59
N ASP A 155 -14.68 -1.71 -0.01
CA ASP A 155 -14.82 -1.19 -1.37
C ASP A 155 -14.80 -2.32 -2.40
N ALA A 156 -13.95 -3.33 -2.24
CA ALA A 156 -13.88 -4.49 -3.12
C ALA A 156 -15.18 -5.30 -3.10
N ARG A 157 -15.80 -5.49 -1.92
CA ARG A 157 -17.12 -6.11 -1.79
C ARG A 157 -18.20 -5.35 -2.58
N SER A 158 -18.11 -4.03 -2.66
CA SER A 158 -19.06 -3.21 -3.44
C SER A 158 -18.97 -3.42 -4.96
N VAL A 159 -17.84 -3.93 -5.47
CA VAL A 159 -17.65 -4.20 -6.90
C VAL A 159 -18.43 -5.44 -7.35
N ASN A 160 -18.76 -6.36 -6.43
CA ASN A 160 -19.59 -7.54 -6.66
C ASN A 160 -19.05 -8.44 -7.80
N VAL A 161 -17.80 -8.93 -7.63
CA VAL A 161 -17.07 -9.81 -8.59
C VAL A 161 -17.24 -11.31 -8.32
N GLY A 162 -18.01 -11.68 -7.29
CA GLY A 162 -18.11 -13.06 -6.78
C GLY A 162 -17.04 -13.38 -5.73
N ASP A 163 -17.37 -14.31 -4.83
CA ASP A 163 -16.58 -14.55 -3.61
C ASP A 163 -15.18 -15.10 -3.90
N GLU A 164 -15.02 -15.98 -4.89
CA GLU A 164 -13.72 -16.55 -5.27
C GLU A 164 -12.75 -15.48 -5.77
N ARG A 165 -13.21 -14.60 -6.68
CA ARG A 165 -12.39 -13.48 -7.19
C ARG A 165 -12.09 -12.46 -6.10
N LEU A 166 -13.06 -12.16 -5.25
CA LEU A 166 -12.84 -11.28 -4.10
C LEU A 166 -11.78 -11.86 -3.16
N SER A 167 -11.85 -13.16 -2.85
CA SER A 167 -10.87 -13.83 -1.99
C SER A 167 -9.47 -13.80 -2.60
N SER A 168 -9.34 -14.07 -3.90
CA SER A 168 -8.05 -13.99 -4.61
C SER A 168 -7.48 -12.56 -4.62
N PHE A 169 -8.33 -11.57 -4.88
CA PHE A 169 -7.96 -10.15 -4.79
C PHE A 169 -7.46 -9.77 -3.40
N MET A 170 -8.20 -10.13 -2.34
CA MET A 170 -7.81 -9.80 -0.96
C MET A 170 -6.52 -10.51 -0.54
N ALA A 171 -6.26 -11.73 -1.00
CA ALA A 171 -4.99 -12.40 -0.75
C ALA A 171 -3.81 -11.64 -1.40
N MET A 172 -3.98 -11.14 -2.62
CA MET A 172 -2.96 -10.31 -3.27
C MET A 172 -2.71 -8.99 -2.55
N ILE A 173 -3.76 -8.35 -2.02
CA ILE A 173 -3.65 -7.16 -1.17
C ILE A 173 -2.87 -7.46 0.12
N ASP A 174 -3.17 -8.58 0.79
CA ASP A 174 -2.46 -8.98 2.01
C ASP A 174 -0.95 -9.22 1.76
N GLU A 175 -0.62 -9.83 0.62
CA GLU A 175 0.77 -9.98 0.15
C GLU A 175 1.41 -8.62 -0.14
N GLN A 176 0.72 -7.71 -0.84
CA GLN A 176 1.16 -6.33 -1.12
C GLN A 176 1.45 -5.58 0.19
N HIS A 177 0.54 -5.62 1.15
CA HIS A 177 0.70 -4.97 2.45
C HIS A 177 1.94 -5.50 3.18
N THR A 178 2.17 -6.81 3.17
CA THR A 178 3.33 -7.43 3.82
C THR A 178 4.66 -6.88 3.26
N VAL A 179 4.80 -6.79 1.94
CA VAL A 179 6.04 -6.30 1.32
C VAL A 179 6.25 -4.80 1.53
N TRP A 180 5.17 -4.00 1.50
CA TRP A 180 5.23 -2.56 1.80
C TRP A 180 5.52 -2.28 3.29
N ILE A 181 5.05 -3.12 4.22
CA ILE A 181 5.44 -3.07 5.64
C ILE A 181 6.92 -3.30 5.81
N ALA A 182 7.46 -4.33 5.15
CA ALA A 182 8.88 -4.64 5.23
C ALA A 182 9.73 -3.48 4.70
N LEU A 183 9.33 -2.86 3.58
CA LEU A 183 10.00 -1.70 3.02
C LEU A 183 9.95 -0.49 3.97
N ALA A 184 8.78 -0.13 4.48
CA ALA A 184 8.62 0.98 5.42
C ALA A 184 9.43 0.76 6.71
N SER A 185 9.45 -0.48 7.22
CA SER A 185 10.26 -0.85 8.41
C SER A 185 11.76 -0.66 8.16
N LYS A 186 12.26 -1.05 6.99
CA LYS A 186 13.67 -0.83 6.60
C LYS A 186 13.98 0.67 6.49
N ARG A 187 13.08 1.48 5.93
CA ARG A 187 13.26 2.94 5.82
C ARG A 187 13.32 3.60 7.20
N LEU A 188 12.36 3.28 8.07
CA LEU A 188 12.37 3.74 9.47
C LEU A 188 13.66 3.33 10.19
N ALA A 189 14.11 2.08 10.04
CA ALA A 189 15.37 1.64 10.64
C ALA A 189 16.58 2.45 10.13
N ALA A 190 16.68 2.67 8.81
CA ALA A 190 17.76 3.47 8.22
C ALA A 190 17.75 4.92 8.74
N SER A 191 16.57 5.55 8.86
CA SER A 191 16.45 6.90 9.43
C SER A 191 16.83 6.95 10.91
N ALA A 192 16.47 5.94 11.70
CA ALA A 192 16.90 5.82 13.09
C ALA A 192 18.43 5.71 13.19
N ASP A 193 19.05 4.85 12.36
CA ASP A 193 20.51 4.70 12.29
C ASP A 193 21.19 6.01 11.89
N TYR A 194 20.62 6.75 10.94
CA TYR A 194 21.10 8.07 10.52
C TYR A 194 21.08 9.07 11.68
N TYR A 195 19.93 9.24 12.36
CA TYR A 195 19.81 10.18 13.48
C TYR A 195 20.72 9.78 14.64
N ASN A 196 20.83 8.49 14.95
CA ASN A 196 21.70 7.98 15.99
C ASN A 196 23.19 8.24 15.69
N ALA A 197 23.62 8.00 14.45
CA ALA A 197 24.99 8.26 14.02
C ALA A 197 25.30 9.76 14.02
N TYR A 198 24.34 10.59 13.61
CA TYR A 198 24.50 12.03 13.65
C TYR A 198 24.55 12.55 15.10
N GLU A 199 23.73 12.02 16.00
CA GLU A 199 23.76 12.37 17.43
C GLU A 199 25.13 12.10 18.03
N LYS A 200 25.76 10.97 17.68
CA LYS A 200 27.12 10.62 18.11
C LYS A 200 28.17 11.61 17.62
N CYS A 201 28.06 12.09 16.38
CA CYS A 201 28.93 13.15 15.86
C CYS A 201 28.76 14.44 16.67
N ALA A 202 27.52 14.91 16.85
CA ALA A 202 27.20 16.13 17.59
C ALA A 202 27.65 16.03 19.07
N ALA A 203 27.45 14.87 19.71
CA ALA A 203 27.87 14.62 21.08
C ALA A 203 29.39 14.65 21.25
N LEU A 204 30.14 14.12 20.27
CA LEU A 204 31.61 14.20 20.27
C LEU A 204 32.08 15.64 20.10
N LEU A 205 31.52 16.39 19.15
CA LEU A 205 31.85 17.81 18.97
C LEU A 205 31.51 18.63 20.21
N MET A 206 30.34 18.42 20.82
CA MET A 206 29.95 19.10 22.05
C MET A 206 30.90 18.79 23.21
N ARG A 207 31.33 17.52 23.36
CA ARG A 207 32.24 17.09 24.43
C ARG A 207 33.64 17.69 24.28
N GLU A 208 34.14 17.73 23.06
CA GLU A 208 35.48 18.23 22.73
C GLU A 208 35.48 19.70 22.32
N PHE A 209 34.41 20.44 22.65
CA PHE A 209 34.25 21.82 22.22
C PHE A 209 35.41 22.71 22.70
N GLY A 210 36.02 23.42 21.75
CA GLY A 210 37.22 24.25 22.00
C GLY A 210 38.54 23.49 21.98
N THR A 211 38.51 22.15 21.90
CA THR A 211 39.70 21.29 21.84
C THR A 211 40.06 20.89 20.41
N TYR A 212 39.07 20.70 19.54
CA TYR A 212 39.29 20.48 18.12
C TYR A 212 39.51 21.80 17.37
N ARG A 213 40.16 21.73 16.21
CA ARG A 213 40.28 22.83 15.24
C ARG A 213 39.53 22.48 13.97
N ILE A 214 39.23 23.47 13.15
CA ILE A 214 38.60 23.27 11.84
C ILE A 214 39.61 23.70 10.78
N GLU A 215 39.99 22.76 9.91
CA GLU A 215 40.93 22.99 8.83
C GLU A 215 40.27 22.53 7.52
N ASN A 216 40.14 23.43 6.53
CA ASN A 216 39.47 23.15 5.25
C ASN A 216 38.07 22.53 5.40
N GLY A 217 37.30 22.96 6.41
CA GLY A 217 35.95 22.44 6.68
C GLY A 217 35.92 21.06 7.36
N GLN A 218 37.07 20.54 7.79
CA GLN A 218 37.17 19.27 8.53
C GLN A 218 37.53 19.50 9.99
N PHE A 219 36.94 18.69 10.88
CA PHE A 219 37.27 18.69 12.30
C PHE A 219 38.58 17.94 12.54
N VAL A 220 39.59 18.66 13.03
CA VAL A 220 40.90 18.15 13.41
C VAL A 220 40.96 18.01 14.92
N PHE A 221 40.94 16.77 15.40
CA PHE A 221 41.03 16.44 16.82
C PHE A 221 42.49 16.26 17.26
N PRO A 222 42.87 16.69 18.46
CA PRO A 222 44.24 16.52 18.97
C PRO A 222 44.58 15.06 19.33
N PHE A 223 43.57 14.21 19.54
CA PHE A 223 43.74 12.80 19.88
C PHE A 223 43.15 11.90 18.79
N GLN A 224 43.93 10.91 18.35
CA GLN A 224 43.52 9.96 17.31
C GLN A 224 42.26 9.17 17.70
N SER A 225 42.08 8.85 18.98
CA SER A 225 40.89 8.15 19.47
C SER A 225 39.60 8.94 19.23
N MET A 226 39.64 10.27 19.37
CA MET A 226 38.51 11.16 19.11
C MET A 226 38.23 11.24 17.61
N ALA A 227 39.27 11.43 16.80
CA ALA A 227 39.15 11.43 15.34
C ALA A 227 38.54 10.11 14.83
N ASN A 228 39.01 8.97 15.33
CA ASN A 228 38.48 7.66 14.99
C ASN A 228 37.00 7.49 15.40
N GLY A 229 36.63 8.01 16.57
CA GLY A 229 35.23 8.00 17.04
C GLY A 229 34.32 8.83 16.14
N TYR A 230 34.73 10.05 15.80
CA TYR A 230 34.00 10.95 14.92
C TYR A 230 33.88 10.36 13.51
N ASN A 231 34.98 9.90 12.93
CA ASN A 231 35.00 9.32 11.59
C ASN A 231 34.12 8.06 11.49
N ARG A 232 34.08 7.22 12.55
CA ARG A 232 33.19 6.06 12.59
C ARG A 232 31.72 6.47 12.60
N ALA A 233 31.36 7.48 13.40
CA ALA A 233 29.99 7.99 13.45
C ALA A 233 29.59 8.65 12.12
N ALA A 234 30.47 9.46 11.52
CA ALA A 234 30.24 10.09 10.23
C ALA A 234 30.12 9.06 9.09
N ALA A 235 30.93 7.99 9.12
CA ALA A 235 30.81 6.88 8.19
C ALA A 235 29.45 6.16 8.34
N ALA A 236 29.05 5.83 9.57
CA ALA A 236 27.75 5.21 9.83
C ALA A 236 26.56 6.08 9.37
N MET A 237 26.65 7.40 9.56
CA MET A 237 25.66 8.36 9.06
C MET A 237 25.59 8.34 7.52
N THR A 238 26.75 8.28 6.85
CA THR A 238 26.83 8.19 5.39
C THR A 238 26.28 6.86 4.88
N ASP A 239 26.59 5.74 5.54
CA ASP A 239 26.08 4.42 5.20
C ASP A 239 24.56 4.34 5.36
N ALA A 240 24.01 4.93 6.42
CA ALA A 240 22.56 5.02 6.63
C ALA A 240 21.87 5.85 5.54
N ALA A 241 22.43 7.02 5.18
CA ALA A 241 21.91 7.85 4.09
C ALA A 241 21.96 7.13 2.74
N LYS A 242 23.05 6.39 2.47
CA LYS A 242 23.16 5.55 1.28
C LYS A 242 22.08 4.47 1.28
N ARG A 243 21.84 3.82 2.43
CA ARG A 243 20.81 2.81 2.56
C ARG A 243 19.42 3.37 2.27
N GLU A 244 19.11 4.59 2.68
CA GLU A 244 17.84 5.26 2.31
C GLU A 244 17.69 5.40 0.79
N SER A 245 18.74 5.81 0.08
CA SER A 245 18.72 5.89 -1.39
C SER A 245 18.55 4.52 -2.06
N GLU A 246 19.16 3.47 -1.53
CA GLU A 246 18.96 2.09 -2.01
C GLU A 246 17.49 1.64 -1.81
N LEU A 247 16.88 2.03 -0.69
CA LEU A 247 15.48 1.74 -0.38
C LEU A 247 14.50 2.47 -1.31
N ASP A 248 14.85 3.65 -1.81
CA ASP A 248 14.06 4.31 -2.88
C ASP A 248 14.11 3.52 -4.19
N GLY A 249 15.24 2.87 -4.49
CA GLY A 249 15.36 1.92 -5.60
C GLY A 249 14.51 0.66 -5.39
N GLU A 250 14.51 0.09 -4.17
CA GLU A 250 13.62 -1.02 -3.78
C GLU A 250 12.13 -0.62 -3.94
N ARG A 251 11.77 0.60 -3.53
CA ARG A 251 10.41 1.16 -3.66
C ARG A 251 9.95 1.23 -5.12
N ALA A 252 10.79 1.77 -6.01
CA ALA A 252 10.47 1.85 -7.44
C ALA A 252 10.29 0.46 -8.07
N SER A 253 11.20 -0.47 -7.73
CA SER A 253 11.14 -1.86 -8.20
C SER A 253 9.88 -2.57 -7.70
N LEU A 254 9.48 -2.33 -6.45
CA LEU A 254 8.28 -2.89 -5.86
C LEU A 254 7.01 -2.42 -6.59
N ARG A 255 6.89 -1.12 -6.87
CA ARG A 255 5.76 -0.58 -7.67
C ARG A 255 5.65 -1.24 -9.04
N GLN A 256 6.76 -1.47 -9.72
CA GLN A 256 6.76 -2.16 -11.02
C GLN A 256 6.34 -3.63 -10.90
N SER A 257 6.79 -4.31 -9.83
CA SER A 257 6.39 -5.68 -9.54
C SER A 257 4.88 -5.77 -9.29
N GLU A 258 4.32 -4.86 -8.50
CA GLU A 258 2.88 -4.80 -8.24
C GLU A 258 2.07 -4.55 -9.51
N LEU A 259 2.48 -3.61 -10.37
CA LEU A 259 1.83 -3.41 -11.66
C LEU A 259 1.79 -4.71 -12.48
N SER A 260 2.89 -5.47 -12.49
CA SER A 260 2.96 -6.75 -13.21
C SER A 260 2.03 -7.81 -12.59
N ARG A 261 1.94 -7.87 -11.26
CA ARG A 261 1.02 -8.76 -10.53
C ARG A 261 -0.43 -8.41 -10.84
N TRP A 262 -0.79 -7.13 -10.82
CA TRP A 262 -2.15 -6.68 -11.12
C TRP A 262 -2.56 -6.90 -12.58
N LYS A 263 -1.62 -6.77 -13.53
CA LYS A 263 -1.86 -7.21 -14.91
C LYS A 263 -2.19 -8.69 -14.98
N ALA A 264 -1.42 -9.55 -14.30
CA ALA A 264 -1.68 -10.98 -14.29
C ALA A 264 -3.03 -11.34 -13.64
N PHE A 265 -3.46 -10.61 -12.60
CA PHE A 265 -4.77 -10.80 -11.96
C PHE A 265 -5.94 -10.59 -12.94
N VAL A 266 -5.83 -9.61 -13.84
CA VAL A 266 -6.88 -9.31 -14.84
C VAL A 266 -6.93 -10.34 -15.97
N GLU A 267 -5.84 -11.08 -16.18
CA GLU A 267 -5.72 -12.11 -17.22
C GLU A 267 -6.26 -13.49 -16.79
N GLN A 268 -6.52 -13.69 -15.50
CA GLN A 268 -7.16 -14.88 -14.91
C GLN A 268 -8.69 -14.80 -15.02
#